data_AF-A0A933R6P4-F1
#
_entry.id   AF-A0A933R6P4-F1
#
_cell.length_a   1.000
_cell.length_b   1.000
_cell.length_c   1.000
_cell.angle_alpha   90.00
_cell.angle_beta   90.00
_cell.angle_gamma   90.00
#
_symmetry.space_group_name_H-M   'P 1'
#
loop_
_entity.id
_entity.type
_entity.pdbx_description
1 polymer ?
#
loop_
_entity_poly.entity_id
_entity_poly.type
_entity_poly.pdbx_seq_one_letter_code
_entity_poly.pdbx_strand_id
1 'polypeptide(L)'
;MSQEVIDRVGALLGQFDQRVQAASADDWSKQSPCEEWKARDVVAHVGNNLRGLTAGLTGGQPSQIGADDDIVAAWNDSRDGFMSALT
;
A
#
# COMPACT_ATOMS: atom_id res chain seq x y z
N MET A 1 -2.18 -5.92 23.67
CA MET A 1 -1.72 -4.68 23.02
C MET A 1 -1.37 -4.89 21.55
N SER A 2 -0.71 -5.98 21.14
CA SER A 2 -0.45 -6.25 19.71
C SER A 2 -1.72 -6.47 18.88
N GLN A 3 -2.70 -7.24 19.38
CA GLN A 3 -3.91 -7.57 18.62
C GLN A 3 -4.76 -6.34 18.29
N GLU A 4 -4.97 -5.43 19.23
CA GLU A 4 -5.71 -4.17 18.99
C GLU A 4 -5.07 -3.33 17.88
N VAL A 5 -3.74 -3.27 17.85
CA VAL A 5 -2.99 -2.55 16.81
C VAL A 5 -3.14 -3.26 15.45
N ILE A 6 -3.05 -4.60 15.43
CA ILE A 6 -3.24 -5.40 14.21
C ILE A 6 -4.65 -5.21 13.66
N ASP A 7 -5.68 -5.29 14.50
CA ASP A 7 -7.08 -5.11 14.09
C ASP A 7 -7.31 -3.71 13.52
N ARG A 8 -6.77 -2.68 14.18
CA ARG A 8 -6.87 -1.29 13.71
C ARG A 8 -6.18 -1.09 12.36
N VAL A 9 -4.97 -1.61 12.20
CA VAL A 9 -4.22 -1.50 10.94
C VAL A 9 -4.94 -2.28 9.84
N GLY A 10 -5.44 -3.48 10.11
CA GLY A 10 -6.23 -4.27 9.16
C GLY A 10 -7.48 -3.53 8.68
N ALA A 11 -8.22 -2.87 9.58
CA ALA A 11 -9.38 -2.07 9.23
C ALA A 11 -9.02 -0.87 8.33
N LEU A 12 -7.93 -0.15 8.65
CA LEU A 12 -7.47 0.99 7.85
C LEU A 12 -7.01 0.57 6.46
N LEU A 13 -6.25 -0.53 6.36
CA LEU A 13 -5.79 -1.07 5.08
C LEU A 13 -6.96 -1.57 4.23
N GLY A 14 -7.98 -2.19 4.84
CA GLY A 14 -9.20 -2.58 4.13
C GLY A 14 -9.94 -1.39 3.52
N GLN A 15 -10.06 -0.27 4.25
CA GLN A 15 -10.71 0.93 3.73
C GLN A 15 -9.92 1.63 2.62
N PHE A 16 -8.58 1.60 2.70
CA PHE A 16 -7.72 2.12 1.63
C PHE A 16 -7.80 1.23 0.40
N ASP A 17 -7.75 -0.09 0.58
CA ASP A 17 -7.88 -1.06 -0.50
C ASP A 17 -9.18 -0.89 -1.28
N GLN A 18 -10.32 -0.74 -0.60
CA GLN A 18 -11.59 -0.49 -1.27
C GLN A 18 -11.54 0.70 -2.23
N ARG A 19 -10.75 1.74 -1.93
CA ARG A 19 -10.54 2.88 -2.83
C ARG A 19 -9.61 2.56 -3.98
N VAL A 20 -8.56 1.78 -3.73
CA VAL A 20 -7.64 1.33 -4.78
C VAL A 20 -8.37 0.47 -5.81
N GLN A 21 -9.18 -0.49 -5.36
CA GLN A 21 -9.92 -1.39 -6.25
C GLN A 21 -11.06 -0.70 -7.01
N ALA A 22 -11.60 0.39 -6.47
CA ALA A 22 -12.70 1.14 -7.11
C ALA A 22 -12.21 2.15 -8.17
N ALA A 23 -10.91 2.47 -8.19
CA ALA A 23 -10.34 3.44 -9.13
C ALA A 23 -10.27 2.85 -10.54
N SER A 24 -10.65 3.66 -11.53
CA SER A 24 -10.47 3.36 -12.94
C SER A 24 -9.04 3.63 -13.39
N ALA A 25 -8.66 3.11 -14.56
CA ALA A 25 -7.32 3.34 -15.12
C ALA A 25 -6.97 4.83 -15.26
N ASP A 26 -7.94 5.67 -15.64
CA ASP A 26 -7.75 7.10 -15.84
C ASP A 26 -7.54 7.86 -14.53
N ASP A 27 -8.04 7.32 -13.40
CA ASP A 27 -7.95 7.97 -12.09
C ASP A 27 -6.51 8.09 -11.59
N TRP A 28 -5.64 7.15 -11.97
CA TRP A 28 -4.26 7.10 -11.49
C TRP A 28 -3.41 8.29 -11.88
N SER A 29 -3.80 8.99 -12.95
CA SER A 29 -3.13 10.19 -13.44
C SER A 29 -3.60 11.49 -12.77
N LYS A 30 -4.73 11.45 -12.05
CA LYS A 30 -5.36 12.64 -11.45
C LYS A 30 -4.56 13.15 -10.26
N GLN A 31 -4.56 14.47 -10.08
CA GLN A 31 -3.92 15.14 -8.94
C GLN A 31 -4.54 14.66 -7.63
N SER A 32 -3.70 14.32 -6.66
CA SER A 32 -4.09 14.01 -5.29
C SER A 32 -4.14 15.28 -4.43
N PRO A 33 -4.73 15.22 -3.22
CA PRO A 33 -4.67 16.32 -2.27
C PRO A 33 -3.25 16.67 -1.79
N CYS A 34 -2.30 15.75 -1.93
CA CYS A 34 -0.88 16.03 -1.71
C CYS A 34 -0.35 16.78 -2.93
N GLU A 35 0.18 17.98 -2.71
CA GLU A 35 0.75 18.80 -3.79
C GLU A 35 1.81 17.99 -4.55
N GLU A 36 1.85 18.17 -5.88
CA GLU A 36 2.75 17.47 -6.81
C GLU A 36 2.53 15.96 -6.97
N TRP A 37 1.68 15.33 -6.17
CA TRP A 37 1.41 13.90 -6.25
C TRP A 37 0.13 13.59 -7.01
N LYS A 38 0.19 12.62 -7.91
CA LYS A 38 -0.97 11.97 -8.52
C LYS A 38 -1.54 10.90 -7.59
N ALA A 39 -2.75 10.43 -7.88
CA ALA A 39 -3.40 9.36 -7.14
C ALA A 39 -2.51 8.10 -7.04
N ARG A 40 -1.79 7.76 -8.12
CA ARG A 40 -0.82 6.65 -8.12
C ARG A 40 0.31 6.82 -7.11
N ASP A 41 0.78 8.06 -6.90
CA ASP A 41 1.95 8.33 -6.07
C ASP A 41 1.60 8.13 -4.60
N VAL A 42 0.36 8.46 -4.21
CA VAL A 42 -0.18 8.14 -2.88
C VAL A 42 -0.20 6.63 -2.65
N VAL A 43 -0.71 5.85 -3.60
CA VAL A 43 -0.77 4.38 -3.46
C VAL A 43 0.64 3.78 -3.42
N ALA A 44 1.53 4.25 -4.28
CA ALA A 44 2.93 3.83 -4.29
C ALA A 44 3.61 4.14 -2.94
N HIS A 45 3.39 5.34 -2.39
CA HIS A 45 3.93 5.73 -1.09
C HIS A 45 3.46 4.79 0.03
N VAL A 46 2.15 4.50 0.12
CA VAL A 46 1.63 3.59 1.15
C VAL A 46 2.14 2.17 0.94
N GLY A 47 2.12 1.65 -0.30
CA GLY A 47 2.64 0.32 -0.62
C GLY A 47 4.13 0.15 -0.29
N ASN A 48 4.95 1.17 -0.58
CA ASN A 48 6.38 1.17 -0.25
C ASN A 48 6.62 1.17 1.27
N ASN A 49 5.81 1.88 2.05
CA ASN A 49 5.87 1.79 3.52
C ASN A 49 5.54 0.38 4.01
N LEU A 50 4.53 -0.27 3.44
CA LEU A 50 4.17 -1.66 3.78
C LEU A 50 5.29 -2.64 3.43
N ARG A 51 5.92 -2.51 2.26
CA ARG A 51 7.11 -3.30 1.87
C ARG A 51 8.27 -3.09 2.85
N GLY A 52 8.51 -1.85 3.28
CA GLY A 52 9.52 -1.53 4.28
C GLY A 52 9.26 -2.16 5.65
N LEU A 53 8.03 -2.04 6.14
CA LEU A 53 7.62 -2.67 7.40
C LEU A 53 7.72 -4.19 7.34
N THR A 54 7.27 -4.79 6.23
CA THR A 54 7.37 -6.24 5.99
C THR A 54 8.83 -6.70 6.00
N ALA A 55 9.72 -5.98 5.34
CA ALA A 55 11.16 -6.28 5.35
C ALA A 55 11.73 -6.19 6.78
N GLY A 56 11.35 -5.18 7.55
CA GLY A 56 11.77 -5.05 8.96
C GLY A 56 11.28 -6.19 9.85
N LEU A 57 10.04 -6.67 9.65
CA LEU A 57 9.45 -7.78 10.41
C LEU A 57 10.03 -9.14 10.05
N THR A 58 10.40 -9.33 8.79
CA THR A 58 10.87 -10.64 8.25
C THR A 58 12.39 -10.74 8.12
N GLY A 59 13.14 -9.67 8.40
CA GLY A 59 14.59 -9.61 8.21
C GLY A 59 15.02 -9.51 6.74
N GLY A 60 14.11 -9.12 5.85
CA GLY A 60 14.36 -8.92 4.42
C GLY A 60 14.94 -7.56 4.06
N GLN A 61 15.02 -7.26 2.76
CA GLN A 61 15.37 -5.94 2.25
C GLN A 61 14.13 -5.26 1.65
N PRO A 62 13.94 -3.95 1.88
CA PRO A 62 12.81 -3.23 1.32
C PRO A 62 12.91 -3.13 -0.21
N SER A 63 11.80 -3.33 -0.90
CA SER A 63 11.65 -3.05 -2.33
C SER A 63 10.77 -1.82 -2.54
N GLN A 64 10.78 -1.26 -3.75
CA GLN A 64 9.95 -0.11 -4.12
C GLN A 64 9.08 -0.48 -5.32
N ILE A 65 7.88 0.10 -5.38
CA ILE A 65 7.00 0.06 -6.55
C ILE A 65 7.63 0.94 -7.63
N GLY A 66 7.84 0.35 -8.81
CA GLY A 66 8.41 1.01 -9.97
C GLY A 66 7.47 2.02 -10.62
N ALA A 67 8.04 2.95 -11.39
CA ALA A 67 7.28 3.98 -12.10
C ALA A 67 6.39 3.43 -13.22
N ASP A 68 6.65 2.22 -13.72
CA ASP A 68 5.89 1.58 -14.79
C ASP A 68 5.12 0.34 -14.32
N ASP A 69 5.16 0.04 -13.02
CA ASP A 69 4.42 -1.08 -12.45
C ASP A 69 2.91 -0.84 -12.52
N ASP A 70 2.15 -1.92 -12.70
CA ASP A 70 0.70 -1.90 -12.46
C ASP A 70 0.45 -1.56 -10.99
N ILE A 71 -0.08 -0.37 -10.75
CA ILE A 71 -0.22 0.18 -9.41
C ILE A 71 -1.20 -0.61 -8.54
N VAL A 72 -2.23 -1.23 -9.13
CA VAL A 72 -3.21 -2.03 -8.39
C VAL A 72 -2.58 -3.37 -8.02
N ALA A 73 -1.90 -4.02 -8.96
CA ALA A 73 -1.21 -5.28 -8.70
C ALA A 73 -0.09 -5.10 -7.65
N ALA A 74 0.69 -4.02 -7.77
CA ALA A 74 1.76 -3.70 -6.83
C ALA A 74 1.24 -3.36 -5.42
N TRP A 75 0.09 -2.70 -5.32
CA TRP A 75 -0.61 -2.48 -4.06
C TRP A 75 -1.04 -3.79 -3.40
N ASN A 76 -1.69 -4.69 -4.15
CA ASN A 76 -2.18 -5.97 -3.64
C ASN A 76 -1.03 -6.79 -3.05
N ASP A 77 0.07 -6.93 -3.78
CA ASP A 77 1.28 -7.61 -3.34
C ASP A 77 1.85 -7.01 -2.03
N SER A 78 1.95 -5.68 -1.97
CA SER A 78 2.46 -4.97 -0.79
C SER A 78 1.58 -5.16 0.44
N ARG A 79 0.26 -5.07 0.27
CA ARG A 79 -0.73 -5.25 1.33
C ARG A 79 -0.74 -6.69 1.84
N ASP A 80 -0.80 -7.66 0.94
CA ASP A 80 -0.93 -9.07 1.29
C ASP A 80 0.35 -9.58 1.97
N GLY A 81 1.52 -9.14 1.50
CA GLY A 81 2.80 -9.42 2.14
C GLY A 81 2.88 -8.86 3.57
N PHE A 82 2.44 -7.62 3.77
CA PHE A 82 2.40 -7.03 5.11
C PHE A 82 1.43 -7.74 6.05
N MET A 83 0.20 -8.03 5.59
CA MET A 83 -0.79 -8.74 6.41
C MET A 83 -0.32 -10.14 6.80
N SER A 84 0.38 -10.84 5.90
CA SER A 84 0.98 -12.15 6.18
C SER A 84 2.12 -12.08 7.20
N ALA A 85 2.84 -10.96 7.29
CA ALA A 85 3.91 -10.76 8.26
C ALA A 85 3.40 -10.41 9.68
N LEU A 86 2.10 -10.15 9.84
CA LEU A 86 1.47 -9.85 11.14
C LEU A 86 0.88 -11.08 11.85
N THR A 87 0.83 -12.23 11.18
CA THR A 87 0.34 -13.52 11.72
C THR A 87 1.48 -14.42 12.15
#